data_AF-A0A2U2YZ35-F1
#
_entry.id   AF-A0A2U2YZ35-F1
#
_cell.length_a   1.000
_cell.length_b   1.000
_cell.length_c   1.000
_cell.angle_alpha   90.00
_cell.angle_beta   90.00
_cell.angle_gamma   90.00
#
_symmetry.space_group_name_H-M   'P 1'
#
loop_
_entity.id
_entity.type
_entity.pdbx_description
1 polymer ?
#
loop_
_entity_poly.entity_id
_entity_poly.type
_entity_poly.pdbx_seq_one_letter_code
_entity_poly.pdbx_strand_id
1 'polypeptide(L)'
;MNQLGLAFCSYCDAELPVAAPSDVTPRPIGVRTSDGSLEILVQAGTRYPTQQAIRHDFHVIANPGDILEIALHEGDLQPAERNDLCGVSMYELPEGTTGTKALTIAVHLDKDRSIRLKTRLDGASFARAVFLRNPLPPEFRRRAREAHGRYQKFLADWRHELTQVESAVLTETAAALVQVVRGEAFGRSLDTLLEDADQLLERQQNVRWATALAYRYPRHVAELMPPEDLEAMRRHRSTLKSMREAADFDRGHKIAEEVLSIRRRLGENLYQVMSALALASHNGVNAALQQRVQQAGDGLTAAARQGDLAGVDAAKSRITDLYRDMLREQAEFRAPERKTVRPEKPAR
;
A
#
# COMPACT_ATOMS: atom_id res chain seq x y z
N MET A 1 -37.99 14.97 -36.09
CA MET A 1 -37.13 14.16 -35.19
C MET A 1 -37.61 14.43 -33.78
N ASN A 2 -38.01 13.41 -33.01
CA ASN A 2 -38.45 13.61 -31.62
C ASN A 2 -37.25 14.02 -30.76
N GLN A 3 -37.47 14.91 -29.78
CA GLN A 3 -36.45 15.26 -28.78
C GLN A 3 -36.20 14.07 -27.83
N LEU A 4 -34.95 13.93 -27.36
CA LEU A 4 -34.58 12.93 -26.35
C LEU A 4 -35.40 13.15 -25.06
N GLY A 5 -36.00 12.08 -24.52
CA GLY A 5 -36.77 12.11 -23.27
C GLY A 5 -38.30 12.18 -23.42
N LEU A 6 -38.83 12.19 -24.65
CA LEU A 6 -40.28 12.14 -24.87
C LEU A 6 -40.82 10.71 -24.72
N ALA A 7 -41.89 10.56 -23.95
CA ALA A 7 -42.64 9.30 -23.82
C ALA A 7 -43.60 9.04 -24.99
N PHE A 8 -43.84 10.06 -25.83
CA PHE A 8 -44.77 10.01 -26.94
C PHE A 8 -44.16 10.65 -28.19
N CYS A 9 -44.50 10.10 -29.35
CA CYS A 9 -44.08 10.65 -30.62
C CYS A 9 -44.80 11.98 -30.88
N SER A 10 -44.06 13.08 -31.06
CA SER A 10 -44.63 14.42 -31.26
C SER A 10 -45.48 14.59 -32.53
N TYR A 11 -45.57 13.56 -33.37
CA TYR A 11 -46.26 13.61 -34.66
C TYR A 11 -47.48 12.69 -34.74
N CYS A 12 -47.54 11.63 -33.92
CA CYS A 12 -48.62 10.64 -34.00
C CYS A 12 -49.12 10.17 -32.64
N ASP A 13 -48.65 10.77 -31.54
CA ASP A 13 -48.98 10.42 -30.15
C ASP A 13 -48.78 8.94 -29.77
N ALA A 14 -48.12 8.16 -30.63
CA ALA A 14 -47.74 6.79 -30.30
C ALA A 14 -46.74 6.79 -29.14
N GLU A 15 -47.00 5.93 -28.16
CA GLU A 15 -46.12 5.73 -27.01
C GLU A 15 -44.76 5.22 -27.51
N LEU A 16 -43.71 5.99 -27.22
CA LEU A 16 -42.35 5.61 -27.56
C LEU A 16 -41.87 4.59 -26.53
N PRO A 17 -41.15 3.54 -26.94
CA PRO A 17 -40.62 2.54 -26.01
C PRO A 17 -39.49 3.15 -25.16
N VAL A 18 -39.85 3.91 -24.13
CA VAL A 18 -38.93 4.46 -23.14
C VAL A 18 -38.63 3.35 -22.13
N ALA A 19 -37.37 2.92 -22.07
CA ALA A 19 -36.94 2.02 -21.02
C ALA A 19 -37.11 2.73 -19.66
N ALA A 20 -37.55 2.00 -18.63
CA ALA A 20 -37.62 2.59 -17.30
C ALA A 20 -36.22 3.13 -16.91
N PRO A 21 -36.11 4.27 -16.21
CA PRO A 21 -34.82 4.82 -15.78
C PRO A 21 -33.97 3.84 -14.96
N SER A 22 -34.62 2.85 -14.37
CA SER A 22 -34.02 1.71 -13.66
C SER A 22 -33.26 0.72 -14.57
N ASP A 23 -33.52 0.74 -15.87
CA ASP A 23 -33.09 -0.29 -16.83
C ASP A 23 -32.01 0.22 -17.78
N VAL A 24 -31.56 1.46 -17.59
CA VAL A 24 -30.49 2.10 -18.38
C VAL A 24 -29.42 2.71 -17.48
N THR A 25 -28.21 2.90 -18.01
CA THR A 25 -27.16 3.68 -17.34
C THR A 25 -27.60 5.15 -17.23
N PRO A 26 -27.66 5.76 -16.04
CA PRO A 26 -28.10 7.16 -15.93
C PRO A 26 -26.97 8.14 -16.27
N ARG A 27 -25.71 7.73 -16.10
CA ARG A 27 -24.52 8.50 -16.50
C ARG A 27 -23.60 7.61 -17.34
N PRO A 28 -22.74 8.18 -18.19
CA PRO A 28 -21.80 7.39 -18.97
C PRO A 28 -20.77 6.73 -18.04
N ILE A 29 -20.23 5.59 -18.46
CA ILE A 29 -19.17 4.88 -17.73
C ILE A 29 -17.91 4.94 -18.59
N GLY A 30 -16.84 5.49 -18.05
CA GLY A 30 -15.55 5.61 -18.70
C GLY A 30 -14.41 4.95 -17.94
N VAL A 31 -13.26 4.83 -18.58
CA VAL A 31 -12.00 4.39 -17.98
C VAL A 31 -11.05 5.57 -17.81
N ARG A 32 -10.33 5.62 -16.68
CA ARG A 32 -9.26 6.60 -16.47
C ARG A 32 -8.03 6.21 -17.30
N THR A 33 -7.53 7.15 -18.09
CA THR A 33 -6.32 7.00 -18.91
C THR A 33 -5.06 7.48 -18.16
N SER A 34 -3.87 7.27 -18.74
CA SER A 34 -2.59 7.63 -18.12
C SER A 34 -2.42 9.13 -17.84
N ASP A 35 -3.01 9.98 -18.69
CA ASP A 35 -3.06 11.44 -18.53
C ASP A 35 -4.13 11.90 -17.52
N GLY A 36 -4.88 10.98 -16.91
CA GLY A 36 -5.93 11.25 -15.94
C GLY A 36 -7.28 11.64 -16.55
N SER A 37 -7.40 11.67 -17.88
CA SER A 37 -8.67 11.92 -18.55
C SER A 37 -9.61 10.70 -18.46
N LEU A 38 -10.89 10.94 -18.70
CA LEU A 38 -11.93 9.92 -18.75
C LEU A 38 -12.29 9.61 -20.21
N GLU A 39 -12.02 8.37 -20.64
CA GLU A 39 -12.48 7.87 -21.94
C GLU A 39 -13.79 7.09 -21.75
N ILE A 40 -14.88 7.57 -22.36
CA ILE A 40 -16.20 6.94 -22.22
C ILE A 40 -16.25 5.59 -22.94
N LEU A 41 -16.48 4.52 -22.19
CA LEU A 41 -16.65 3.17 -22.71
C LEU A 41 -18.13 2.86 -23.00
N VAL A 42 -19.02 3.34 -22.14
CA VAL A 42 -20.46 3.08 -22.20
C VAL A 42 -21.21 4.41 -22.10
N GLN A 43 -22.07 4.69 -23.07
CA GLN A 43 -22.86 5.93 -23.09
C GLN A 43 -23.96 5.92 -22.03
N ALA A 44 -24.39 7.10 -21.58
CA ALA A 44 -25.63 7.22 -20.81
C ALA A 44 -26.82 6.70 -21.64
N GLY A 45 -27.82 6.11 -20.99
CA GLY A 45 -28.97 5.49 -21.64
C GLY A 45 -28.74 4.06 -22.14
N THR A 46 -27.58 3.46 -21.89
CA THR A 46 -27.29 2.07 -22.30
C THR A 46 -28.11 1.10 -21.46
N ARG A 47 -28.87 0.21 -22.10
CA ARG A 47 -29.75 -0.76 -21.41
C ARG A 47 -28.98 -1.87 -20.68
N TYR A 48 -29.55 -2.29 -19.54
CA TYR A 48 -29.17 -3.50 -18.82
C TYR A 48 -30.09 -4.68 -19.20
N PRO A 49 -29.57 -5.92 -19.34
CA PRO A 49 -28.18 -6.23 -19.62
C PRO A 49 -27.79 -5.83 -21.05
N THR A 50 -26.51 -5.57 -21.29
CA THR A 50 -25.99 -5.43 -22.66
C THR A 50 -26.02 -6.77 -23.39
N GLN A 51 -26.52 -6.81 -24.63
CA GLN A 51 -26.56 -8.07 -25.41
C GLN A 51 -25.16 -8.58 -25.78
N GLN A 52 -24.22 -7.67 -26.05
CA GLN A 52 -22.83 -7.98 -26.36
C GLN A 52 -21.91 -7.12 -25.49
N ALA A 53 -20.69 -7.60 -25.25
CA ALA A 53 -19.68 -6.82 -24.55
C ALA A 53 -19.23 -5.63 -25.42
N ILE A 54 -19.23 -4.44 -24.85
CA ILE A 54 -18.77 -3.21 -25.49
C ILE A 54 -17.25 -3.18 -25.39
N ARG A 55 -16.56 -3.17 -26.54
CA ARG A 55 -15.10 -3.31 -26.63
C ARG A 55 -14.45 -2.00 -27.04
N HIS A 56 -13.33 -1.70 -26.40
CA HIS A 56 -12.49 -0.55 -26.70
C HIS A 56 -11.02 -0.96 -26.64
N ASP A 57 -10.24 -0.44 -27.58
CA ASP A 57 -8.82 -0.73 -27.71
C ASP A 57 -7.99 0.47 -27.26
N PHE A 58 -6.96 0.16 -26.47
CA PHE A 58 -6.02 1.05 -25.85
C PHE A 58 -4.60 0.51 -26.07
N HIS A 59 -3.61 1.28 -25.64
CA HIS A 59 -2.27 0.79 -25.43
C HIS A 59 -1.83 1.05 -23.99
N VAL A 60 -0.76 0.40 -23.56
CA VAL A 60 -0.09 0.70 -22.30
C VAL A 60 1.41 0.59 -22.51
N ILE A 61 2.16 1.55 -21.96
CA ILE A 61 3.62 1.49 -21.91
C ILE A 61 4.01 0.92 -20.56
N ALA A 62 4.63 -0.26 -20.55
CA ALA A 62 4.92 -0.97 -19.32
C ALA A 62 6.25 -1.73 -19.37
N ASN A 63 6.80 -2.01 -18.19
CA ASN A 63 7.96 -2.87 -17.97
C ASN A 63 7.57 -4.12 -17.16
N PRO A 64 8.44 -5.14 -17.14
CA PRO A 64 8.23 -6.32 -16.30
C PRO A 64 8.05 -5.94 -14.82
N GLY A 65 7.01 -6.50 -14.18
CA GLY A 65 6.71 -6.26 -12.76
C GLY A 65 5.94 -4.96 -12.47
N ASP A 66 5.61 -4.15 -13.48
CA ASP A 66 4.66 -3.04 -13.34
C ASP A 66 3.24 -3.57 -13.04
N ILE A 67 2.39 -2.69 -12.49
CA ILE A 67 0.99 -3.01 -12.16
C ILE A 67 0.08 -2.25 -13.11
N LEU A 68 -0.67 -2.98 -13.95
CA LEU A 68 -1.72 -2.40 -14.78
C LEU A 68 -2.95 -2.08 -13.93
N GLU A 69 -3.35 -0.81 -13.91
CA GLU A 69 -4.57 -0.34 -13.25
C GLU A 69 -5.64 0.02 -14.28
N ILE A 70 -6.83 -0.58 -14.15
CA ILE A 70 -8.04 -0.20 -14.90
C ILE A 70 -9.07 0.31 -13.92
N ALA A 71 -9.27 1.63 -13.92
CA ALA A 71 -10.25 2.31 -13.08
C ALA A 71 -11.44 2.76 -13.93
N LEU A 72 -12.63 2.22 -13.63
CA LEU A 72 -13.88 2.64 -14.26
C LEU A 72 -14.56 3.72 -13.41
N HIS A 73 -15.12 4.75 -14.04
CA HIS A 73 -15.87 5.82 -13.39
C HIS A 73 -17.22 6.05 -14.09
N GLU A 74 -18.26 6.39 -13.35
CA GLU A 74 -19.59 6.79 -13.80
C GLU A 74 -19.73 8.33 -13.71
N GLY A 75 -19.84 8.98 -14.86
CA GLY A 75 -19.90 10.43 -15.03
C GLY A 75 -19.20 10.90 -16.31
N ASP A 76 -19.25 12.19 -16.59
CA ASP A 76 -18.76 12.83 -17.81
C ASP A 76 -17.76 13.97 -17.56
N LEU A 77 -17.38 14.20 -16.29
CA LEU A 77 -16.46 15.26 -15.91
C LEU A 77 -15.01 14.91 -16.27
N GLN A 78 -14.21 15.95 -16.54
CA GLN A 78 -12.76 15.86 -16.67
C GLN A 78 -12.09 16.63 -15.52
N PRO A 79 -11.01 16.10 -14.90
CA PRO A 79 -10.43 14.76 -15.07
C PRO A 79 -11.31 13.64 -14.48
N ALA A 80 -10.98 12.38 -14.78
CA ALA A 80 -11.77 11.20 -14.40
C ALA A 80 -12.11 11.12 -12.89
N GLU A 81 -11.20 11.59 -12.04
CA GLU A 81 -11.32 11.57 -10.57
C GLU A 81 -12.46 12.41 -10.01
N ARG A 82 -13.03 13.33 -10.81
CA ARG A 82 -14.22 14.11 -10.44
C ARG A 82 -15.53 13.33 -10.56
N ASN A 83 -15.47 12.11 -11.11
CA ASN A 83 -16.63 11.25 -11.31
C ASN A 83 -16.67 10.12 -10.30
N ASP A 84 -17.84 9.52 -10.17
CA ASP A 84 -18.03 8.42 -9.22
C ASP A 84 -17.27 7.20 -9.71
N LEU A 85 -16.31 6.73 -8.94
CA LEU A 85 -15.63 5.48 -9.27
C LEU A 85 -16.68 4.34 -9.36
N CYS A 86 -16.53 3.41 -10.28
CA CYS A 86 -17.31 2.17 -10.31
C CYS A 86 -16.52 1.04 -9.65
N GLY A 87 -15.24 0.94 -9.98
CA GLY A 87 -14.33 -0.04 -9.43
C GLY A 87 -12.96 0.03 -10.08
N VAL A 88 -11.99 -0.69 -9.50
CA VAL A 88 -10.63 -0.77 -10.00
C VAL A 88 -10.19 -2.22 -10.07
N SER A 89 -9.56 -2.59 -11.17
CA SER A 89 -8.81 -3.84 -11.30
C SER A 89 -7.33 -3.54 -11.41
N MET A 90 -6.53 -4.27 -10.65
CA MET A 90 -5.07 -4.21 -10.67
C MET A 90 -4.53 -5.56 -11.10
N TYR A 91 -3.64 -5.58 -12.08
CA TYR A 91 -3.03 -6.79 -12.61
C TYR A 91 -1.51 -6.65 -12.60
N GLU A 92 -0.82 -7.62 -12.00
CA GLU A 92 0.64 -7.71 -12.12
C GLU A 92 0.99 -8.13 -13.55
N LEU A 93 1.90 -7.39 -14.17
CA LEU A 93 2.31 -7.66 -15.54
C LEU A 93 3.38 -8.77 -15.58
N PRO A 94 3.23 -9.77 -16.46
CA PRO A 94 4.16 -10.89 -16.53
C PRO A 94 5.55 -10.44 -16.97
N GLU A 95 6.57 -11.24 -16.64
CA GLU A 95 8.01 -10.91 -16.79
C GLU A 95 8.47 -10.61 -18.23
N GLY A 96 7.63 -10.84 -19.25
CA GLY A 96 7.88 -10.51 -20.66
C GLY A 96 7.20 -9.23 -21.17
N THR A 97 6.58 -8.43 -20.29
CA THR A 97 5.82 -7.24 -20.69
C THR A 97 6.72 -6.02 -20.77
N THR A 98 7.29 -5.76 -21.95
CA THR A 98 8.16 -4.59 -22.17
C THR A 98 7.67 -3.74 -23.34
N GLY A 99 7.66 -2.42 -23.16
CA GLY A 99 7.34 -1.43 -24.18
C GLY A 99 5.84 -1.20 -24.33
N THR A 100 5.45 -0.74 -25.53
CA THR A 100 4.04 -0.47 -25.86
C THR A 100 3.29 -1.76 -26.16
N LYS A 101 2.18 -1.97 -25.46
CA LYS A 101 1.37 -3.20 -25.50
C LYS A 101 -0.07 -2.90 -25.87
N ALA A 102 -0.69 -3.76 -26.67
CA ALA A 102 -2.08 -3.61 -27.06
C ALA A 102 -3.00 -4.07 -25.92
N LEU A 103 -3.89 -3.19 -25.49
CA LEU A 103 -4.80 -3.42 -24.38
C LEU A 103 -6.25 -3.35 -24.87
N THR A 104 -6.98 -4.46 -24.78
CA THR A 104 -8.43 -4.45 -25.05
C THR A 104 -9.20 -4.50 -23.74
N ILE A 105 -10.11 -3.55 -23.58
CA ILE A 105 -11.05 -3.46 -22.47
C ILE A 105 -12.45 -3.77 -22.99
N ALA A 106 -13.07 -4.82 -22.45
CA ALA A 106 -14.45 -5.19 -22.78
C ALA A 106 -15.34 -5.10 -21.55
N VAL A 107 -16.40 -4.28 -21.65
CA VAL A 107 -17.36 -4.01 -20.57
C VAL A 107 -18.69 -4.68 -20.91
N HIS A 108 -19.29 -5.32 -19.92
CA HIS A 108 -20.61 -5.91 -20.04
C HIS A 108 -21.46 -5.53 -18.83
N LEU A 109 -22.65 -5.00 -19.09
CA LEU A 109 -23.61 -4.66 -18.05
C LEU A 109 -24.57 -5.83 -17.83
N ASP A 110 -24.68 -6.31 -16.60
CA ASP A 110 -25.53 -7.44 -16.24
C ASP A 110 -26.93 -7.02 -15.74
N LYS A 111 -27.85 -7.99 -15.65
CA LYS A 111 -29.24 -7.76 -15.22
C LYS A 111 -29.33 -7.24 -13.78
N ASP A 112 -28.37 -7.59 -12.93
CA ASP A 112 -28.24 -7.11 -11.56
C ASP A 112 -27.56 -5.73 -11.45
N ARG A 113 -27.33 -5.07 -12.60
CA ARG A 113 -26.61 -3.79 -12.73
C ARG A 113 -25.14 -3.84 -12.34
N SER A 114 -24.55 -5.03 -12.24
CA SER A 114 -23.10 -5.16 -12.12
C SER A 114 -22.41 -4.87 -13.46
N ILE A 115 -21.17 -4.42 -13.38
CA ILE A 115 -20.30 -4.14 -14.52
C ILE A 115 -19.23 -5.24 -14.55
N ARG A 116 -19.32 -6.13 -15.53
CA ARG A 116 -18.27 -7.13 -15.78
C ARG A 116 -17.21 -6.57 -16.72
N LEU A 117 -15.98 -6.60 -16.24
CA LEU A 117 -14.80 -6.19 -16.98
C LEU A 117 -14.01 -7.43 -17.43
N LYS A 118 -13.68 -7.46 -18.71
CA LYS A 118 -12.70 -8.39 -19.28
C LYS A 118 -11.55 -7.58 -19.88
N THR A 119 -10.34 -7.90 -19.44
CA THR A 119 -9.13 -7.21 -19.87
C THR A 119 -8.23 -8.19 -20.61
N ARG A 120 -7.70 -7.75 -21.75
CA ARG A 120 -6.69 -8.49 -22.50
C ARG A 120 -5.50 -7.62 -22.84
N LEU A 121 -4.30 -8.14 -22.66
CA LEU A 121 -3.04 -7.48 -23.01
C LEU A 121 -2.25 -8.38 -23.96
N ASP A 122 -1.96 -7.91 -25.17
CA ASP A 122 -1.33 -8.70 -26.25
C ASP A 122 -1.99 -10.09 -26.44
N GLY A 123 -3.32 -10.15 -26.30
CA GLY A 123 -4.11 -11.38 -26.41
C GLY A 123 -4.20 -12.23 -25.13
N ALA A 124 -3.32 -12.04 -24.15
CA ALA A 124 -3.41 -12.71 -22.85
C ALA A 124 -4.59 -12.14 -22.05
N SER A 125 -5.44 -13.02 -21.49
CA SER A 125 -6.62 -12.60 -20.73
C SER A 125 -6.33 -12.58 -19.23
N PHE A 126 -6.72 -11.52 -18.56
CA PHE A 126 -6.69 -11.45 -17.10
C PHE A 126 -7.98 -12.03 -16.49
N ALA A 127 -7.92 -12.29 -15.18
CA ALA A 127 -9.10 -12.68 -14.40
C ALA A 127 -10.21 -11.64 -14.59
N ARG A 128 -11.45 -12.12 -14.70
CA ARG A 128 -12.62 -11.24 -14.85
C ARG A 128 -12.86 -10.47 -13.56
N ALA A 129 -13.12 -9.18 -13.67
CA ALA A 129 -13.58 -8.38 -12.55
C ALA A 129 -15.08 -8.09 -12.69
N VAL A 130 -15.78 -8.04 -11.56
CA VAL A 130 -17.18 -7.66 -11.47
C VAL A 130 -17.27 -6.51 -10.49
N PHE A 131 -17.87 -5.40 -10.91
CA PHE A 131 -18.08 -4.24 -10.06
C PHE A 131 -19.57 -4.10 -9.77
N LEU A 132 -19.92 -3.98 -8.49
CA LEU A 132 -21.29 -3.67 -8.09
C LEU A 132 -21.51 -2.17 -8.19
N ARG A 133 -22.67 -1.78 -8.73
CA ARG A 133 -23.11 -0.39 -8.78
C ARG A 133 -23.63 0.01 -7.39
N ASN A 134 -22.73 0.23 -6.45
CA ASN A 134 -23.05 0.74 -5.12
C ASN A 134 -22.00 1.79 -4.73
N PRO A 135 -22.35 3.09 -4.71
CA PRO A 135 -21.36 4.15 -4.64
C PRO A 135 -21.02 4.39 -3.17
N LEU A 136 -20.09 3.60 -2.65
CA LEU A 136 -19.22 4.18 -1.63
C LEU A 136 -18.63 5.46 -2.21
N PRO A 137 -18.71 6.61 -1.53
CA PRO A 137 -18.18 7.84 -2.08
C PRO A 137 -16.72 7.65 -2.51
N PRO A 138 -16.26 8.28 -3.62
CA PRO A 138 -14.95 8.02 -4.22
C PRO A 138 -13.78 8.13 -3.23
N GLU A 139 -13.88 9.03 -2.25
CA GLU A 139 -12.90 9.24 -1.19
C GLU A 139 -12.71 8.01 -0.30
N PHE A 140 -13.80 7.30 0.05
CA PHE A 140 -13.73 6.09 0.87
C PHE A 140 -13.01 4.96 0.13
N ARG A 141 -13.32 4.78 -1.16
CA ARG A 141 -12.66 3.76 -1.98
C ARG A 141 -11.22 4.09 -2.28
N ARG A 142 -10.88 5.37 -2.45
CA ARG A 142 -9.50 5.82 -2.57
C ARG A 142 -8.72 5.51 -1.29
N ARG A 143 -9.24 5.92 -0.13
CA ARG A 143 -8.62 5.66 1.18
C ARG A 143 -8.49 4.16 1.46
N ALA A 144 -9.52 3.36 1.17
CA ALA A 144 -9.46 1.90 1.29
C ALA A 144 -8.38 1.26 0.40
N ARG A 145 -8.22 1.76 -0.84
CA ARG A 145 -7.16 1.28 -1.76
C ARG A 145 -5.77 1.64 -1.27
N GLU A 146 -5.58 2.86 -0.80
CA GLU A 146 -4.32 3.33 -0.22
C GLU A 146 -3.96 2.54 1.04
N ALA A 147 -4.92 2.31 1.93
CA ALA A 147 -4.75 1.46 3.10
C ALA A 147 -4.41 0.02 2.69
N HIS A 148 -5.17 -0.58 1.78
CA HIS A 148 -4.89 -1.94 1.28
C HIS A 148 -3.49 -2.06 0.67
N GLY A 149 -3.06 -1.09 -0.13
CA GLY A 149 -1.72 -1.05 -0.70
C GLY A 149 -0.62 -1.01 0.38
N ARG A 150 -0.82 -0.24 1.46
CA ARG A 150 0.10 -0.23 2.61
C ARG A 150 0.14 -1.58 3.32
N TYR A 151 -0.99 -2.26 3.50
CA TYR A 151 -1.05 -3.59 4.09
C TYR A 151 -0.33 -4.64 3.24
N GLN A 152 -0.57 -4.65 1.93
CA GLN A 152 0.10 -5.57 1.01
C GLN A 152 1.61 -5.38 1.02
N LYS A 153 2.07 -4.12 0.95
CA LYS A 153 3.49 -3.80 1.06
C LYS A 153 4.07 -4.29 2.39
N PHE A 154 3.39 -4.01 3.50
CA PHE A 154 3.84 -4.45 4.82
C PHE A 154 3.91 -5.98 4.95
N LEU A 155 2.88 -6.70 4.48
CA LEU A 155 2.89 -8.17 4.48
C LEU A 155 4.02 -8.74 3.62
N ALA A 156 4.31 -8.13 2.47
CA ALA A 156 5.40 -8.55 1.59
C ALA A 156 6.78 -8.29 2.24
N ASP A 157 7.01 -7.07 2.73
CA ASP A 157 8.28 -6.65 3.32
C ASP A 157 8.62 -7.48 4.58
N TRP A 158 7.61 -7.91 5.35
CA TRP A 158 7.81 -8.53 6.66
C TRP A 158 7.40 -10.00 6.75
N ARG A 159 7.10 -10.65 5.63
CA ARG A 159 6.56 -12.03 5.57
C ARG A 159 7.30 -13.04 6.46
N HIS A 160 8.62 -12.94 6.56
CA HIS A 160 9.46 -13.88 7.31
C HIS A 160 9.59 -13.58 8.81
N GLU A 161 9.07 -12.43 9.26
CA GLU A 161 9.21 -11.96 10.64
C GLU A 161 7.88 -11.77 11.38
N LEU A 162 6.76 -11.92 10.67
CA LEU A 162 5.43 -11.86 11.27
C LEU A 162 5.12 -13.18 11.98
N THR A 163 4.53 -13.09 13.17
CA THR A 163 3.93 -14.27 13.81
C THR A 163 2.73 -14.74 12.99
N GLN A 164 2.32 -15.99 13.19
CA GLN A 164 1.12 -16.52 12.52
C GLN A 164 -0.13 -15.68 12.84
N VAL A 165 -0.25 -15.21 14.09
CA VAL A 165 -1.38 -14.38 14.54
C VAL A 165 -1.32 -12.98 13.94
N GLU A 166 -0.14 -12.34 13.88
CA GLU A 166 0.06 -11.05 13.20
C GLU A 166 -0.34 -11.14 11.72
N SER A 167 0.14 -12.17 11.03
CA SER A 167 -0.17 -12.41 9.62
C SER A 167 -1.68 -12.61 9.39
N ALA A 168 -2.36 -13.34 10.28
CA ALA A 168 -3.80 -13.60 10.19
C ALA A 168 -4.60 -12.29 10.30
N VAL A 169 -4.35 -11.49 11.34
CA VAL A 169 -5.05 -10.20 11.58
C VAL A 169 -4.83 -9.23 10.42
N LEU A 170 -3.60 -9.13 9.92
CA LEU A 170 -3.27 -8.28 8.76
C LEU A 170 -3.96 -8.73 7.47
N THR A 171 -3.99 -10.05 7.22
CA THR A 171 -4.62 -10.61 6.01
C THR A 171 -6.14 -10.44 6.05
N GLU A 172 -6.75 -10.62 7.22
CA GLU A 172 -8.18 -10.39 7.43
C GLU A 172 -8.54 -8.91 7.19
N THR A 173 -7.75 -7.99 7.76
CA THR A 173 -7.96 -6.54 7.56
C THR A 173 -7.78 -6.15 6.09
N ALA A 174 -6.75 -6.68 5.42
CA ALA A 174 -6.55 -6.46 3.99
C ALA A 174 -7.72 -6.98 3.16
N ALA A 175 -8.27 -8.16 3.49
CA ALA A 175 -9.44 -8.72 2.83
C ALA A 175 -10.69 -7.83 3.03
N ALA A 176 -10.91 -7.31 4.24
CA ALA A 176 -11.99 -6.38 4.52
C ALA A 176 -11.86 -5.07 3.71
N LEU A 177 -10.64 -4.52 3.59
CA LEU A 177 -10.38 -3.34 2.76
C LEU A 177 -10.66 -3.61 1.27
N VAL A 178 -10.35 -4.81 0.76
CA VAL A 178 -10.70 -5.21 -0.60
C VAL A 178 -12.20 -5.26 -0.82
N GLN A 179 -12.98 -5.75 0.15
CA GLN A 179 -14.45 -5.74 0.08
C GLN A 179 -14.99 -4.30 0.00
N VAL A 180 -14.42 -3.37 0.77
CA VAL A 180 -14.74 -1.94 0.67
C VAL A 180 -14.41 -1.39 -0.72
N VAL A 181 -13.22 -1.71 -1.26
CA VAL A 181 -12.84 -1.30 -2.63
C VAL A 181 -13.83 -1.82 -3.69
N ARG A 182 -14.38 -3.03 -3.49
CA ARG A 182 -15.37 -3.66 -4.36
C ARG A 182 -16.80 -3.15 -4.18
N GLY A 183 -17.07 -2.34 -3.15
CA GLY A 183 -18.42 -1.88 -2.82
C GLY A 183 -19.28 -2.95 -2.13
N GLU A 184 -18.65 -3.96 -1.54
CA GLU A 184 -19.30 -5.13 -0.91
C GLU A 184 -19.51 -4.94 0.61
N ALA A 185 -18.93 -3.90 1.22
CA ALA A 185 -18.99 -3.70 2.66
C ALA A 185 -20.36 -3.14 3.10
N PHE A 186 -21.11 -3.92 3.90
CA PHE A 186 -22.34 -3.50 4.58
C PHE A 186 -22.17 -3.59 6.11
N GLY A 187 -22.39 -2.48 6.82
CA GLY A 187 -22.46 -2.44 8.28
C GLY A 187 -21.13 -2.10 9.01
N ARG A 188 -21.30 -1.52 10.21
CA ARG A 188 -20.34 -0.63 10.94
C ARG A 188 -19.99 0.63 10.13
N SER A 189 -19.69 1.73 10.83
CA SER A 189 -19.33 2.98 10.15
C SER A 189 -18.05 2.71 9.34
N LEU A 190 -18.10 2.91 8.02
CA LEU A 190 -16.97 2.69 7.12
C LEU A 190 -15.76 3.54 7.54
N ASP A 191 -16.03 4.71 8.12
CA ASP A 191 -15.02 5.56 8.75
C ASP A 191 -14.29 4.81 9.86
N THR A 192 -15.01 4.16 10.77
CA THR A 192 -14.43 3.36 11.86
C THR A 192 -13.55 2.24 11.30
N LEU A 193 -13.99 1.52 10.26
CA LEU A 193 -13.17 0.45 9.67
C LEU A 193 -11.85 1.01 9.10
N LEU A 194 -11.89 2.14 8.39
CA LEU A 194 -10.69 2.74 7.81
C LEU A 194 -9.76 3.32 8.89
N GLU A 195 -10.33 3.93 9.93
CA GLU A 195 -9.58 4.41 11.09
C GLU A 195 -8.94 3.26 11.87
N ASP A 196 -9.67 2.18 12.12
CA ASP A 196 -9.15 0.99 12.79
C ASP A 196 -8.03 0.34 11.98
N ALA A 197 -8.18 0.26 10.65
CA ALA A 197 -7.14 -0.26 9.77
C ALA A 197 -5.87 0.61 9.79
N ASP A 198 -6.03 1.94 9.80
CA ASP A 198 -4.92 2.89 9.91
C ASP A 198 -4.19 2.73 11.25
N GLN A 199 -4.94 2.76 12.36
CA GLN A 199 -4.42 2.62 13.71
C GLN A 199 -3.74 1.28 13.92
N LEU A 200 -4.32 0.18 13.43
CA LEU A 200 -3.75 -1.15 13.56
C LEU A 200 -2.38 -1.24 12.90
N LEU A 201 -2.25 -0.74 11.67
CA LEU A 201 -0.98 -0.79 10.93
C LEU A 201 0.08 0.09 11.60
N GLU A 202 -0.30 1.29 12.06
CA GLU A 202 0.58 2.18 12.81
C GLU A 202 1.07 1.53 14.11
N ARG A 203 0.15 0.96 14.91
CA ARG A 203 0.47 0.27 16.16
C ARG A 203 1.43 -0.90 15.92
N GLN A 204 1.20 -1.69 14.88
CA GLN A 204 2.11 -2.78 14.52
C GLN A 204 3.50 -2.30 14.11
N GLN A 205 3.59 -1.23 13.31
CA GLN A 205 4.87 -0.62 12.94
C GLN A 205 5.63 -0.16 14.20
N ASN A 206 4.94 0.52 15.11
CA ASN A 206 5.50 0.99 16.37
C ASN A 206 5.97 -0.16 17.27
N VAL A 207 5.15 -1.21 17.43
CA VAL A 207 5.50 -2.41 18.21
C VAL A 207 6.73 -3.11 17.65
N ARG A 208 6.79 -3.29 16.33
CA ARG A 208 7.95 -3.93 15.68
C ARG A 208 9.21 -3.08 15.82
N TRP A 209 9.09 -1.78 15.57
CA TRP A 209 10.19 -0.84 15.74
C TRP A 209 10.73 -0.86 17.18
N ALA A 210 9.84 -0.75 18.17
CA ALA A 210 10.20 -0.83 19.57
C ALA A 210 10.81 -2.18 19.95
N THR A 211 10.30 -3.30 19.40
CA THR A 211 10.88 -4.63 19.62
C THR A 211 12.32 -4.68 19.12
N ALA A 212 12.59 -4.12 17.94
CA ALA A 212 13.93 -4.04 17.38
C ALA A 212 14.86 -3.16 18.23
N LEU A 213 14.39 -1.99 18.70
CA LEU A 213 15.17 -1.13 19.59
C LEU A 213 15.47 -1.83 20.92
N ALA A 214 14.45 -2.38 21.57
CA ALA A 214 14.57 -3.09 22.85
C ALA A 214 15.45 -4.34 22.76
N TYR A 215 15.66 -4.88 21.56
CA TYR A 215 16.67 -5.90 21.30
C TYR A 215 18.07 -5.32 21.07
N ARG A 216 18.19 -4.34 20.17
CA ARG A 216 19.49 -3.84 19.68
C ARG A 216 20.24 -3.03 20.73
N TYR A 217 19.56 -2.19 21.50
CA TYR A 217 20.20 -1.40 22.55
C TYR A 217 20.95 -2.28 23.57
N PRO A 218 20.28 -3.24 24.26
CA PRO A 218 20.98 -4.14 25.17
C PRO A 218 22.03 -5.05 24.51
N ARG A 219 21.94 -5.29 23.19
CA ARG A 219 22.89 -6.16 22.49
C ARG A 219 24.17 -5.43 22.09
N HIS A 220 24.06 -4.17 21.65
CA HIS A 220 25.17 -3.48 21.00
C HIS A 220 25.78 -2.34 21.83
N VAL A 221 25.04 -1.78 22.80
CA VAL A 221 25.49 -0.60 23.55
C VAL A 221 25.20 -0.69 25.06
N ALA A 222 25.05 -1.90 25.60
CA ALA A 222 24.70 -2.09 27.02
C ALA A 222 25.65 -1.38 28.00
N GLU A 223 26.96 -1.39 27.73
CA GLU A 223 27.99 -0.78 28.59
C GLU A 223 27.89 0.76 28.63
N LEU A 224 27.10 1.37 27.74
CA LEU A 224 26.93 2.82 27.63
C LEU A 224 25.56 3.29 28.13
N MET A 225 24.70 2.37 28.54
CA MET A 225 23.35 2.67 28.99
C MET A 225 23.30 2.81 30.52
N PRO A 226 22.47 3.72 31.05
CA PRO A 226 22.08 3.68 32.46
C PRO A 226 21.52 2.29 32.81
N PRO A 227 21.89 1.69 33.96
CA PRO A 227 21.42 0.34 34.33
C PRO A 227 19.90 0.19 34.34
N GLU A 228 19.19 1.22 34.82
CA GLU A 228 17.72 1.28 34.85
C GLU A 228 17.09 1.17 33.45
N ASP A 229 17.63 1.90 32.48
CA ASP A 229 17.15 1.91 31.09
C ASP A 229 17.50 0.60 30.38
N LEU A 230 18.66 0.02 30.68
CA LEU A 230 19.08 -1.29 30.16
C LEU A 230 18.13 -2.41 30.62
N GLU A 231 17.80 -2.44 31.91
CA GLU A 231 16.85 -3.40 32.45
C GLU A 231 15.44 -3.18 31.91
N ALA A 232 14.99 -1.91 31.82
CA ALA A 232 13.70 -1.57 31.24
C ALA A 232 13.59 -2.08 29.80
N MET A 233 14.59 -1.81 28.95
CA MET A 233 14.63 -2.32 27.56
C MET A 233 14.54 -3.86 27.50
N ARG A 234 15.25 -4.59 28.37
CA ARG A 234 15.18 -6.06 28.43
C ARG A 234 13.79 -6.56 28.82
N ARG A 235 13.16 -5.91 29.82
CA ARG A 235 11.79 -6.23 30.23
C ARG A 235 10.79 -5.94 29.10
N HIS A 236 10.82 -4.73 28.53
CA HIS A 236 9.93 -4.34 27.45
C HIS A 236 10.08 -5.22 26.21
N ARG A 237 11.28 -5.68 25.86
CA ARG A 237 11.50 -6.66 24.78
C ARG A 237 10.68 -7.93 25.00
N SER A 238 10.70 -8.46 26.22
CA SER A 238 9.99 -9.69 26.57
C SER A 238 8.48 -9.47 26.52
N THR A 239 8.01 -8.35 27.08
CA THR A 239 6.59 -7.95 27.03
C THR A 239 6.10 -7.76 25.59
N LEU A 240 6.84 -7.01 24.76
CA LEU A 240 6.48 -6.78 23.36
C LEU A 240 6.42 -8.09 22.57
N LYS A 241 7.34 -9.03 22.82
CA LYS A 241 7.27 -10.38 22.23
C LYS A 241 5.96 -11.08 22.58
N SER A 242 5.58 -11.12 23.86
CA SER A 242 4.31 -11.71 24.29
C SER A 242 3.09 -11.01 23.66
N MET A 243 3.10 -9.67 23.56
CA MET A 243 2.00 -8.93 22.93
C MET A 243 1.87 -9.23 21.43
N ARG A 244 3.00 -9.39 20.72
CA ARG A 244 3.02 -9.80 19.30
C ARG A 244 2.50 -11.22 19.09
N GLU A 245 2.81 -12.14 20.00
CA GLU A 245 2.30 -13.52 19.96
C GLU A 245 0.79 -13.58 20.23
N ALA A 246 0.26 -12.66 21.05
CA ALA A 246 -1.16 -12.54 21.36
C ALA A 246 -1.94 -11.61 20.41
N ALA A 247 -1.27 -10.92 19.48
CA ALA A 247 -1.83 -9.83 18.66
C ALA A 247 -2.52 -8.70 19.45
N ASP A 248 -2.04 -8.41 20.67
CA ASP A 248 -2.51 -7.29 21.50
C ASP A 248 -1.70 -6.02 21.17
N PHE A 249 -2.00 -5.43 20.00
CA PHE A 249 -1.26 -4.28 19.49
C PHE A 249 -1.53 -2.98 20.26
N ASP A 250 -2.66 -2.89 20.97
CA ASP A 250 -3.01 -1.72 21.76
C ASP A 250 -2.14 -1.62 23.02
N ARG A 251 -2.01 -2.74 23.76
CA ARG A 251 -1.07 -2.80 24.88
C ARG A 251 0.37 -2.75 24.40
N GLY A 252 0.67 -3.45 23.29
CA GLY A 252 1.98 -3.39 22.66
C GLY A 252 2.42 -1.95 22.33
N HIS A 253 1.51 -1.14 21.79
CA HIS A 253 1.79 0.24 21.41
C HIS A 253 2.16 1.12 22.62
N LYS A 254 1.46 0.97 23.76
CA LYS A 254 1.81 1.69 25.00
C LYS A 254 3.24 1.36 25.47
N ILE A 255 3.62 0.09 25.41
CA ILE A 255 4.99 -0.34 25.72
C ILE A 255 5.99 0.20 24.68
N ALA A 256 5.58 0.29 23.41
CA ALA A 256 6.41 0.86 22.35
C ALA A 256 6.72 2.36 22.61
N GLU A 257 5.76 3.13 23.11
CA GLU A 257 5.96 4.53 23.51
C GLU A 257 6.98 4.67 24.65
N GLU A 258 6.96 3.75 25.63
CA GLU A 258 7.94 3.70 26.71
C GLU A 258 9.35 3.42 26.18
N VAL A 259 9.50 2.46 25.26
CA VAL A 259 10.77 2.17 24.57
C VAL A 259 11.27 3.39 23.78
N LEU A 260 10.37 4.09 23.07
CA LEU A 260 10.71 5.32 22.35
C LEU A 260 11.08 6.47 23.30
N SER A 261 10.49 6.52 24.49
CA SER A 261 10.86 7.46 25.55
C SER A 261 12.29 7.21 26.04
N ILE A 262 12.63 5.94 26.33
CA ILE A 262 14.01 5.55 26.69
C ILE A 262 14.97 5.94 25.55
N ARG A 263 14.65 5.60 24.29
CA ARG A 263 15.44 5.99 23.11
C ARG A 263 15.70 7.49 23.05
N ARG A 264 14.68 8.32 23.32
CA ARG A 264 14.81 9.78 23.33
C ARG A 264 15.75 10.27 24.45
N ARG A 265 15.66 9.70 25.65
CA ARG A 265 16.56 10.03 26.77
C ARG A 265 18.02 9.67 26.50
N LEU A 266 18.25 8.53 25.85
CA LEU A 266 19.59 8.05 25.48
C LEU A 266 20.26 8.91 24.38
N GLY A 267 19.47 9.69 23.64
CA GLY A 267 19.95 10.64 22.65
C GLY A 267 20.27 10.05 21.27
N GLU A 268 20.38 10.95 20.29
CA GLU A 268 20.57 10.60 18.88
C GLU A 268 21.93 9.94 18.60
N ASN A 269 22.99 10.40 19.26
CA ASN A 269 24.33 9.86 19.05
C ASN A 269 24.40 8.37 19.42
N LEU A 270 23.80 7.98 20.55
CA LEU A 270 23.79 6.57 20.95
C LEU A 270 22.91 5.71 20.03
N TYR A 271 21.81 6.27 19.52
CA TYR A 271 20.99 5.62 18.51
C TYR A 271 21.76 5.34 17.22
N GLN A 272 22.55 6.30 16.73
CA GLN A 272 23.38 6.13 15.53
C GLN A 272 24.46 5.07 15.73
N VAL A 273 25.15 5.10 16.87
CA VAL A 273 26.14 4.08 17.25
C VAL A 273 25.51 2.69 17.30
N MET A 274 24.38 2.54 18.00
CA MET A 274 23.64 1.28 18.05
C MET A 274 23.24 0.79 16.66
N SER A 275 22.74 1.68 15.81
CA SER A 275 22.26 1.34 14.47
C SER A 275 23.40 0.89 13.55
N ALA A 276 24.55 1.57 13.60
CA ALA A 276 25.75 1.18 12.85
C ALA A 276 26.25 -0.21 13.26
N LEU A 277 26.39 -0.47 14.57
CA LEU A 277 26.82 -1.75 15.10
C LEU A 277 25.83 -2.87 14.75
N ALA A 278 24.53 -2.60 14.83
CA ALA A 278 23.50 -3.57 14.44
C ALA A 278 23.58 -3.92 12.95
N LEU A 279 23.68 -2.92 12.07
CA LEU A 279 23.79 -3.13 10.62
C LEU A 279 25.07 -3.90 10.24
N ALA A 280 26.21 -3.56 10.85
CA ALA A 280 27.46 -4.28 10.65
C ALA A 280 27.35 -5.75 11.10
N SER A 281 26.64 -6.04 12.19
CA SER A 281 26.46 -7.41 12.68
C SER A 281 25.57 -8.31 11.79
N HIS A 282 24.80 -7.71 10.89
CA HIS A 282 23.83 -8.40 10.03
C HIS A 282 24.24 -8.45 8.55
N ASN A 283 25.52 -8.22 8.22
CA ASN A 283 26.03 -8.15 6.83
C ASN A 283 25.26 -7.14 5.95
N GLY A 284 24.71 -6.08 6.55
CA GLY A 284 23.88 -5.10 5.85
C GLY A 284 24.64 -4.05 5.05
N VAL A 285 25.97 -4.19 4.94
CA VAL A 285 26.91 -3.28 4.25
C VAL A 285 28.08 -4.07 3.68
N ASN A 286 28.91 -3.44 2.85
CA ASN A 286 30.09 -4.10 2.33
C ASN A 286 31.08 -4.51 3.44
N ALA A 287 31.90 -5.53 3.16
CA ALA A 287 32.77 -6.15 4.15
C ALA A 287 33.82 -5.20 4.75
N ALA A 288 34.31 -4.22 3.96
CA ALA A 288 35.31 -3.26 4.45
C ALA A 288 34.70 -2.29 5.47
N LEU A 289 33.49 -1.78 5.19
CA LEU A 289 32.76 -0.89 6.09
C LEU A 289 32.33 -1.64 7.36
N GLN A 290 31.87 -2.88 7.21
CA GLN A 290 31.56 -3.78 8.33
C GLN A 290 32.75 -3.93 9.28
N GLN A 291 33.94 -4.23 8.75
CA GLN A 291 35.15 -4.42 9.56
C GLN A 291 35.52 -3.14 10.33
N ARG A 292 35.45 -1.98 9.67
CA ARG A 292 35.74 -0.67 10.30
C ARG A 292 34.78 -0.36 11.45
N VAL A 293 33.49 -0.63 11.27
CA VAL A 293 32.47 -0.42 12.30
C VAL A 293 32.68 -1.37 13.47
N GLN A 294 32.98 -2.65 13.21
CA GLN A 294 33.24 -3.63 14.27
C GLN A 294 34.47 -3.25 15.09
N GLN A 295 35.58 -2.88 14.45
CA GLN A 295 36.80 -2.42 15.14
C GLN A 295 36.55 -1.20 16.03
N ALA A 296 35.78 -0.24 15.54
CA ALA A 296 35.42 0.94 16.33
C ALA A 296 34.49 0.57 17.50
N GLY A 297 33.58 -0.39 17.31
CA GLY A 297 32.72 -0.93 18.38
C GLY A 297 33.47 -1.68 19.47
N ASP A 298 34.47 -2.48 19.10
CA ASP A 298 35.33 -3.19 20.06
C ASP A 298 36.14 -2.18 20.90
N GLY A 299 36.70 -1.14 20.25
CA GLY A 299 37.39 -0.04 20.92
C GLY A 299 36.48 0.75 21.87
N LEU A 300 35.24 1.03 21.45
CA LEU A 300 34.22 1.67 22.29
C LEU A 300 33.92 0.86 23.56
N THR A 301 33.76 -0.45 23.41
CA THR A 301 33.50 -1.37 24.54
C THR A 301 34.67 -1.41 25.50
N ALA A 302 35.90 -1.46 24.99
CA ALA A 302 37.11 -1.46 25.81
C ALA A 302 37.25 -0.15 26.60
N ALA A 303 37.08 1.00 25.95
CA ALA A 303 37.16 2.31 26.60
C ALA A 303 36.10 2.48 27.69
N ALA A 304 34.86 2.04 27.43
CA ALA A 304 33.78 2.11 28.42
C ALA A 304 34.10 1.30 29.69
N ARG A 305 34.62 0.08 29.54
CA ARG A 305 35.01 -0.77 30.68
C ARG A 305 36.18 -0.23 31.49
N GLN A 306 37.05 0.54 30.86
CA GLN A 306 38.20 1.19 31.51
C GLN A 306 37.84 2.54 32.13
N GLY A 307 36.63 3.05 31.91
CA GLY A 307 36.23 4.40 32.33
C GLY A 307 36.91 5.52 31.53
N ASP A 308 37.44 5.22 30.35
CA ASP A 308 38.08 6.20 29.47
C ASP A 308 37.03 6.98 28.67
N LEU A 309 36.59 8.11 29.23
CA LEU A 309 35.58 8.97 28.61
C LEU A 309 36.03 9.56 27.27
N ALA A 310 37.32 9.93 27.14
CA ALA A 310 37.84 10.49 25.90
C ALA A 310 37.88 9.44 24.78
N GLY A 311 38.30 8.21 25.10
CA GLY A 311 38.25 7.08 24.19
C GLY A 311 36.82 6.72 23.78
N VAL A 312 35.87 6.75 24.71
CA VAL A 312 34.45 6.53 24.42
C VAL A 312 33.91 7.57 23.42
N ASP A 313 34.18 8.86 23.65
CA ASP A 313 33.68 9.92 22.78
C ASP A 313 34.32 9.90 21.38
N ALA A 314 35.62 9.62 21.31
CA ALA A 314 36.32 9.45 20.04
C ALA A 314 35.76 8.26 19.23
N ALA A 315 35.50 7.13 19.89
CA ALA A 315 34.93 5.95 19.24
C ALA A 315 33.47 6.18 18.79
N LYS A 316 32.64 6.83 19.62
CA LYS A 316 31.27 7.22 19.24
C LYS A 316 31.28 8.11 17.99
N SER A 317 32.11 9.15 17.98
CA SER A 317 32.22 10.08 16.84
C SER A 317 32.60 9.34 15.55
N ARG A 318 33.61 8.47 15.61
CA ARG A 318 34.03 7.65 14.47
C ARG A 318 32.92 6.73 13.96
N ILE A 319 32.17 6.07 14.85
CA ILE A 319 31.06 5.20 14.45
C ILE A 319 29.92 6.00 13.82
N THR A 320 29.62 7.19 14.34
CA THR A 320 28.62 8.09 13.75
C THR A 320 28.99 8.52 12.33
N ASP A 321 30.26 8.81 12.06
CA ASP A 321 30.70 9.13 10.69
C ASP A 321 30.56 7.92 9.77
N LEU A 322 30.96 6.73 10.22
CA LEU A 322 30.78 5.49 9.47
C LEU A 322 29.29 5.22 9.19
N TYR A 323 28.39 5.50 10.13
CA TYR A 323 26.95 5.36 9.94
C TYR A 323 26.43 6.19 8.76
N ARG A 324 26.96 7.42 8.57
CA ARG A 324 26.58 8.27 7.42
C ARG A 324 27.07 7.71 6.08
N ASP A 325 28.20 7.01 6.07
CA ASP A 325 28.69 6.30 4.88
C ASP A 325 27.78 5.09 4.57
N MET A 326 27.35 4.35 5.59
CA MET A 326 26.42 3.22 5.44
C MET A 326 25.07 3.65 4.84
N LEU A 327 24.52 4.78 5.30
CA LEU A 327 23.27 5.31 4.76
C LEU A 327 23.38 5.71 3.29
N ARG A 328 24.55 6.21 2.86
CA ARG A 328 24.80 6.53 1.44
C ARG A 328 24.81 5.26 0.58
N GLU A 329 25.51 4.21 1.01
CA GLU A 329 25.51 2.93 0.29
C GLU A 329 24.10 2.32 0.18
N GLN A 330 23.31 2.35 1.26
CA GLN A 330 21.95 1.79 1.22
C GLN A 330 21.00 2.55 0.27
N ALA A 331 21.21 3.85 0.04
CA ALA A 331 20.40 4.61 -0.90
C ALA A 331 20.65 4.19 -2.36
N GLU A 332 21.84 3.67 -2.68
CA GLU A 332 22.24 3.25 -4.02
C GLU A 332 21.69 1.86 -4.43
N PHE A 333 21.27 1.03 -3.46
CA PHE A 333 20.78 -0.34 -3.68
C PHE A 333 19.25 -0.51 -3.70
N ARG A 334 18.47 0.56 -3.87
CA ARG A 334 17.00 0.43 -3.96
C ARG A 334 16.60 -0.36 -5.21
N ALA A 335 15.82 -1.41 -5.02
CA ALA A 335 15.14 -2.08 -6.14
C ALA A 335 14.32 -1.03 -6.92
N PRO A 336 14.30 -1.10 -8.26
CA PRO A 336 13.52 -0.16 -9.07
C PRO A 336 12.06 -0.16 -8.59
N GLU A 337 11.50 1.03 -8.38
CA GLU A 337 10.10 1.17 -8.02
C GLU A 337 9.23 0.54 -9.11
N ARG A 338 8.43 -0.47 -8.73
CA ARG A 338 7.34 -0.97 -9.58
C ARG A 338 6.37 0.17 -9.82
N LYS A 339 6.05 0.47 -11.09
CA LYS A 339 5.16 1.58 -11.42
C LYS A 339 3.76 1.07 -11.69
N THR A 340 2.78 1.88 -11.28
CA THR A 340 1.40 1.69 -11.73
C THR A 340 1.25 2.31 -13.11
N VAL A 341 0.87 1.50 -14.09
CA VAL A 341 0.63 1.90 -15.47
C VAL A 341 -0.86 1.89 -15.78
N ARG A 342 -1.31 2.72 -16.73
CA ARG A 342 -2.72 2.96 -17.05
C ARG A 342 -2.96 2.92 -18.56
N PRO A 343 -4.21 2.72 -19.02
CA PRO A 343 -4.56 2.74 -20.44
C PRO A 343 -4.22 4.08 -21.09
N GLU A 344 -3.75 4.03 -22.34
CA GLU A 344 -3.48 5.17 -23.19
C GLU A 344 -4.30 5.04 -24.48
N LYS A 345 -4.87 6.16 -24.93
CA LYS A 345 -5.63 6.17 -26.18
C LYS A 345 -4.67 6.17 -27.37
N PRO A 346 -4.85 5.28 -28.36
CA PRO A 346 -4.00 5.31 -29.56
C PRO A 346 -4.07 6.70 -30.20
N ALA A 347 -2.91 7.27 -30.55
CA ALA A 347 -2.88 8.50 -31.35
C ALA A 347 -3.63 8.22 -32.67
N ARG A 348 -4.60 9.08 -33.00
CA ARG A 348 -5.39 8.99 -34.23
C ARG A 348 -4.59 9.41 -35.45
#